data_AF-A0A4V1G5C9-F1
#
_entry.id   AF-A0A4V1G5C9-F1
#
_cell.length_a   1.000
_cell.length_b   1.000
_cell.length_c   1.000
_cell.angle_alpha   90.00
_cell.angle_beta   90.00
_cell.angle_gamma   90.00
#
_symmetry.space_group_name_H-M   'P 1'
#
loop_
_entity.id
_entity.type
_entity.pdbx_description
1 polymer ?
#
loop_
_entity_poly.entity_id
_entity_poly.type
_entity_poly.pdbx_seq_one_letter_code
_entity_poly.pdbx_strand_id
1 'polypeptide(L)'
;MIISLVKAAAFSGFCRLIATFFMTKSFLIDINIILIFPIIIICRYYSPKLTFFTSVFSVIFFLLNVLKIAVDYLSQVPDEFLSFIKNMSINQAPVLIAIIICGIACILISKKCHEMVVEQDIISTKNASVKTELDLASKIQLDMLPSEFPAFPDRKEFDIYASMLPAKEVGGDFYDYYLIDSDHLVLTIADVSDKVVPSALFMSMSRTILKLNAETYHSPKEIMKYSNNLLCDESKDRMFVTAWLVIYEISTGTLTCVNAGHEYPIIMRNNGEYEIYKDKHSFVLGGLRDVPFKEYTLKLNIGDELFLYTDGVAEATGENDELFGLDRTVSTLNKYKNCNQKELHKNIEQTLLDYTGNNNQFYDITMLSFKVKSI
;
A
#
# COMPACT_ATOMS: atom_id res chain seq x y z
N MET A 1 23.91 -49.30 31.70
CA MET A 1 24.17 -47.98 32.30
C MET A 1 25.37 -47.26 31.69
N ILE A 2 26.46 -47.94 31.34
CA ILE A 2 27.68 -47.32 30.77
C ILE A 2 27.49 -46.82 29.31
N ILE A 3 26.59 -47.44 28.54
CA ILE A 3 26.36 -47.09 27.13
C ILE A 3 25.56 -45.78 26.93
N SER A 4 24.79 -45.33 27.93
CA SER A 4 24.03 -44.07 27.80
C SER A 4 24.86 -42.83 28.12
N LEU A 5 25.84 -42.93 29.03
CA LEU A 5 26.75 -41.83 29.39
C LEU A 5 27.75 -41.49 28.27
N VAL A 6 28.19 -42.48 27.50
CA VAL A 6 29.13 -42.29 26.37
C VAL A 6 28.45 -41.59 25.18
N LYS A 7 27.15 -41.82 24.96
CA LYS A 7 26.38 -41.16 23.90
C LYS A 7 26.09 -39.68 24.18
N ALA A 8 25.93 -39.30 25.45
CA ALA A 8 25.70 -37.89 25.84
C ALA A 8 26.97 -37.02 25.73
N ALA A 9 28.14 -37.59 26.04
CA ALA A 9 29.42 -36.89 25.92
C ALA A 9 29.81 -36.64 24.45
N ALA A 10 29.61 -37.64 23.58
CA ALA A 10 29.90 -37.55 22.15
C ALA A 10 29.02 -36.50 21.43
N PHE A 11 27.76 -36.34 21.85
CA PHE A 11 26.84 -35.37 21.27
C PHE A 11 27.21 -33.92 21.65
N SER A 12 27.66 -33.69 22.89
CA SER A 12 28.07 -32.34 23.33
C SER A 12 29.40 -31.85 22.74
N GLY A 13 30.31 -32.77 22.42
CA GLY A 13 31.57 -32.47 21.72
C GLY A 13 31.34 -32.12 20.24
N PHE A 14 30.40 -32.82 19.60
CA PHE A 14 30.03 -32.60 18.21
C PHE A 14 29.44 -31.20 17.97
N CYS A 15 28.59 -30.73 18.89
CA CYS A 15 27.98 -29.41 18.78
C CYS A 15 28.96 -28.24 18.96
N ARG A 16 30.05 -28.39 19.74
CA ARG A 16 31.07 -27.34 19.91
C ARG A 16 32.01 -27.23 18.71
N LEU A 17 32.25 -28.33 18.00
CA LEU A 17 33.10 -28.36 16.82
C LEU A 17 32.46 -27.60 15.66
N ILE A 18 31.14 -27.75 15.49
CA ILE A 18 30.36 -27.06 14.46
C ILE A 18 30.33 -25.54 14.70
N ALA A 19 30.28 -25.10 15.96
CA ALA A 19 30.20 -23.68 16.30
C ALA A 19 31.48 -22.87 15.97
N THR A 20 32.63 -23.52 15.85
CA THR A 20 33.93 -22.79 15.72
C THR A 20 34.38 -22.65 14.26
N PHE A 21 33.80 -23.43 13.34
CA PHE A 21 34.29 -23.54 11.95
C PHE A 21 33.74 -22.46 10.99
N PHE A 22 32.75 -21.65 11.39
CA PHE A 22 31.95 -20.82 10.48
C PHE A 22 32.48 -19.39 10.16
N MET A 23 33.70 -19.02 10.53
CA MET A 23 34.20 -17.64 10.36
C MET A 23 35.50 -17.56 9.54
N THR A 24 35.40 -17.10 8.28
CA THR A 24 36.21 -16.04 7.58
C THR A 24 36.66 -16.29 6.12
N LYS A 25 36.33 -15.28 5.29
CA LYS A 25 37.03 -14.67 4.12
C LYS A 25 37.71 -15.58 3.07
N SER A 26 36.97 -15.98 2.01
CA SER A 26 37.58 -16.24 0.69
C SER A 26 36.58 -16.18 -0.49
N PHE A 27 35.72 -15.15 -0.52
CA PHE A 27 34.64 -15.01 -1.53
C PHE A 27 35.10 -14.61 -2.95
N LEU A 28 36.36 -14.16 -3.12
CA LEU A 28 36.80 -13.54 -4.38
C LEU A 28 37.49 -14.50 -5.36
N ILE A 29 37.82 -15.73 -4.95
CA ILE A 29 38.56 -16.68 -5.82
C ILE A 29 37.60 -17.52 -6.67
N ASP A 30 36.38 -17.79 -6.19
CA ASP A 30 35.44 -18.73 -6.80
C ASP A 30 34.79 -18.23 -8.12
N ILE A 31 34.74 -16.91 -8.33
CA ILE A 31 34.20 -16.31 -9.56
C ILE A 31 35.09 -16.62 -10.78
N ASN A 32 36.39 -16.82 -10.59
CA ASN A 32 37.30 -17.06 -11.71
C ASN A 32 37.14 -18.47 -12.32
N ILE A 33 36.72 -19.46 -11.54
CA ILE A 33 36.59 -20.86 -12.02
C ILE A 33 35.37 -21.01 -12.94
N ILE A 34 34.28 -20.29 -12.64
CA ILE A 34 33.03 -20.32 -13.43
C ILE A 34 33.23 -19.66 -14.80
N LEU A 35 34.10 -18.64 -14.89
CA LEU A 35 34.35 -17.91 -16.15
C LEU A 35 35.36 -18.58 -17.09
N ILE A 36 36.27 -19.41 -16.56
CA ILE A 36 37.33 -20.05 -17.36
C ILE A 36 36.80 -21.29 -18.12
N PHE A 37 35.81 -21.99 -17.57
CA PHE A 37 35.24 -23.21 -18.17
C PHE A 37 34.60 -22.99 -19.56
N PRO A 38 33.79 -21.94 -19.77
CA PRO A 38 33.23 -21.62 -21.08
C PRO A 38 34.31 -21.27 -22.12
N ILE A 39 35.36 -20.56 -21.69
CA ILE A 39 36.47 -20.14 -22.57
C ILE A 39 37.23 -21.36 -23.10
N ILE A 40 37.47 -22.37 -22.24
CA ILE A 40 38.12 -23.63 -22.65
C ILE A 40 37.28 -24.41 -23.66
N ILE A 41 35.94 -24.41 -23.51
CA ILE A 41 35.01 -25.04 -24.46
C ILE A 41 35.04 -24.31 -25.82
N ILE A 42 35.05 -22.98 -25.82
CA ILE A 42 35.15 -22.17 -27.05
C ILE A 42 36.50 -22.41 -27.74
N CYS A 43 37.61 -22.43 -27.00
CA CYS A 43 38.93 -22.73 -27.56
C CYS A 43 39.02 -24.15 -28.16
N ARG A 44 38.30 -25.12 -27.59
CA ARG A 44 38.22 -26.50 -28.10
C ARG A 44 37.51 -26.61 -29.45
N TYR A 45 36.60 -25.69 -29.76
CA TYR A 45 35.89 -25.66 -31.03
C TYR A 45 36.79 -25.22 -32.20
N TYR A 46 37.75 -24.31 -31.96
CA TYR A 46 38.49 -23.64 -33.05
C TYR A 46 39.87 -24.24 -33.41
N SER A 47 40.58 -24.94 -32.50
CA SER A 47 41.89 -25.53 -32.85
C SER A 47 42.29 -26.73 -31.99
N PRO A 48 42.21 -27.97 -32.49
CA PRO A 48 42.44 -29.19 -31.70
C PRO A 48 43.87 -29.33 -31.14
N LYS A 49 44.88 -28.69 -31.77
CA LYS A 49 46.28 -28.71 -31.29
C LYS A 49 46.51 -27.75 -30.11
N LEU A 50 45.82 -26.60 -30.10
CA LEU A 50 45.89 -25.65 -28.99
C LEU A 50 45.20 -26.21 -27.74
N THR A 51 44.16 -27.05 -27.94
CA THR A 51 43.38 -27.67 -26.88
C THR A 51 44.13 -28.66 -26.02
N PHE A 52 45.10 -29.40 -26.57
CA PHE A 52 45.80 -30.41 -25.78
C PHE A 52 46.64 -29.76 -24.67
N PHE A 53 47.44 -28.75 -25.02
CA PHE A 53 48.28 -28.07 -24.03
C PHE A 53 47.46 -27.25 -23.03
N THR A 54 46.43 -26.53 -23.48
CA THR A 54 45.59 -25.74 -22.57
C THR A 54 44.73 -26.62 -21.65
N SER A 55 44.22 -27.76 -22.12
CA SER A 55 43.48 -28.71 -21.30
C SER A 55 44.36 -29.42 -20.29
N VAL A 56 45.58 -29.82 -20.67
CA VAL A 56 46.55 -30.41 -19.74
C VAL A 56 46.94 -29.39 -18.67
N PHE A 57 47.21 -28.13 -19.05
CA PHE A 57 47.58 -27.09 -18.09
C PHE A 57 46.41 -26.71 -17.17
N SER A 58 45.17 -26.65 -17.68
CA SER A 58 43.99 -26.40 -16.85
C SER A 58 43.70 -27.55 -15.90
N VAL A 59 43.93 -28.80 -16.32
CA VAL A 59 43.77 -29.99 -15.46
C VAL A 59 44.87 -30.02 -14.41
N ILE A 60 46.13 -29.73 -14.76
CA ILE A 60 47.23 -29.62 -13.78
C ILE A 60 46.98 -28.47 -12.80
N PHE A 61 46.55 -27.31 -13.27
CA PHE A 61 46.23 -26.16 -12.42
C PHE A 61 45.02 -26.45 -11.51
N PHE A 62 44.00 -27.12 -12.02
CA PHE A 62 42.87 -27.60 -11.24
C PHE A 62 43.32 -28.61 -10.17
N LEU A 63 44.13 -29.61 -10.54
CA LEU A 63 44.67 -30.61 -9.62
C LEU A 63 45.57 -29.99 -8.55
N LEU A 64 46.39 -29.00 -8.88
CA LEU A 64 47.23 -28.27 -7.93
C LEU A 64 46.41 -27.39 -6.97
N ASN A 65 45.32 -26.77 -7.45
CA ASN A 65 44.41 -26.02 -6.58
C ASN A 65 43.58 -26.94 -5.68
N VAL A 66 43.09 -28.06 -6.21
CA VAL A 66 42.43 -29.11 -5.42
C VAL A 66 43.39 -29.69 -4.38
N LEU A 67 44.67 -29.91 -4.73
CA LEU A 67 45.69 -30.38 -3.80
C LEU A 67 45.99 -29.33 -2.72
N LYS A 68 46.03 -28.05 -3.08
CA LYS A 68 46.25 -26.95 -2.13
C LYS A 68 45.07 -26.79 -1.16
N ILE A 69 43.84 -26.84 -1.67
CA ILE A 69 42.61 -26.85 -0.85
C ILE A 69 42.60 -28.10 0.05
N ALA A 70 42.97 -29.26 -0.48
CA ALA A 70 43.05 -30.49 0.31
C ALA A 70 44.12 -30.39 1.42
N VAL A 71 45.29 -29.82 1.16
CA VAL A 71 46.38 -29.64 2.14
C VAL A 71 45.99 -28.63 3.23
N ASP A 72 45.37 -27.52 2.85
CA ASP A 72 44.89 -26.50 3.80
C ASP A 72 43.79 -27.07 4.71
N TYR A 73 42.89 -27.91 4.17
CA TYR A 73 41.88 -28.61 4.97
C TYR A 73 42.45 -29.78 5.79
N LEU A 74 43.42 -30.54 5.28
CA LEU A 74 44.08 -31.65 5.99
C LEU A 74 44.80 -31.18 7.26
N SER A 75 45.22 -29.92 7.33
CA SER A 75 45.83 -29.32 8.52
C SER A 75 44.84 -29.09 9.69
N GLN A 76 43.53 -29.18 9.42
CA GLN A 76 42.45 -28.99 10.40
C GLN A 76 41.72 -30.30 10.73
N VAL A 77 42.17 -31.41 10.17
CA VAL A 77 41.57 -32.74 10.33
C VAL A 77 42.18 -33.43 11.56
N PRO A 78 41.38 -33.94 12.51
CA PRO A 78 41.88 -34.74 13.62
C PRO A 78 42.66 -35.97 13.14
N ASP A 79 43.80 -36.29 13.77
CA ASP A 79 44.69 -37.40 13.38
C ASP A 79 43.98 -38.77 13.24
N GLU A 80 42.89 -38.98 13.99
CA GLU A 80 42.06 -40.18 13.90
C GLU A 80 41.38 -40.33 12.53
N PHE A 81 40.91 -39.24 11.91
CA PHE A 81 40.28 -39.27 10.59
C PHE A 81 41.32 -39.49 9.47
N LEU A 82 42.52 -38.94 9.63
CA LEU A 82 43.67 -39.20 8.76
C LEU A 82 44.07 -40.68 8.78
N SER A 83 44.03 -41.33 9.95
CA SER A 83 44.32 -42.76 10.09
C SER A 83 43.26 -43.66 9.44
N PHE A 84 41.99 -43.25 9.49
CA PHE A 84 40.86 -43.94 8.87
C PHE A 84 40.95 -43.91 7.33
N ILE A 85 41.31 -42.75 6.75
CA ILE A 85 41.51 -42.61 5.30
C ILE A 85 42.68 -43.46 4.80
N LYS A 86 43.80 -43.51 5.55
CA LYS A 86 44.99 -44.27 5.15
C LYS A 86 44.77 -45.79 5.08
N ASN A 87 43.84 -46.34 5.86
CA ASN A 87 43.58 -47.78 5.94
C ASN A 87 42.41 -48.24 5.05
N MET A 88 41.90 -47.37 4.18
CA MET A 88 40.68 -47.64 3.40
C MET A 88 41.00 -48.39 2.09
N SER A 89 40.21 -49.42 1.78
CA SER A 89 40.30 -50.19 0.53
C SER A 89 39.78 -49.38 -0.67
N ILE A 90 40.36 -49.58 -1.87
CA ILE A 90 39.99 -48.88 -3.12
C ILE A 90 38.47 -48.94 -3.41
N ASN A 91 37.80 -50.02 -3.01
CA ASN A 91 36.36 -50.21 -3.24
C ASN A 91 35.46 -49.31 -2.36
N GLN A 92 36.01 -48.65 -1.33
CA GLN A 92 35.27 -47.78 -0.40
C GLN A 92 35.42 -46.28 -0.72
N ALA A 93 36.34 -45.91 -1.63
CA ALA A 93 36.60 -44.51 -2.03
C ALA A 93 35.39 -43.77 -2.63
N PRO A 94 34.54 -44.39 -3.48
CA PRO A 94 33.35 -43.70 -4.02
C PRO A 94 32.34 -43.32 -2.94
N VAL A 95 32.22 -44.15 -1.90
CA VAL A 95 31.32 -43.91 -0.75
C VAL A 95 31.80 -42.71 0.06
N LEU A 96 33.11 -42.59 0.29
CA LEU A 96 33.70 -41.45 1.00
C LEU A 96 33.51 -40.12 0.22
N ILE A 97 33.71 -40.13 -1.10
CA ILE A 97 33.49 -38.95 -1.96
C ILE A 97 32.02 -38.52 -1.93
N ALA A 98 31.08 -39.47 -2.02
CA ALA A 98 29.65 -39.18 -1.93
C ALA A 98 29.26 -38.54 -0.59
N ILE A 99 29.83 -39.02 0.53
CA ILE A 99 29.61 -38.45 1.86
C ILE A 99 30.13 -37.00 1.94
N ILE A 100 31.31 -36.72 1.38
CA ILE A 100 31.89 -35.37 1.36
C ILE A 100 31.02 -34.42 0.52
N ILE A 101 30.58 -34.85 -0.68
CA ILE A 101 29.69 -34.05 -1.54
C ILE A 101 28.36 -33.75 -0.83
N CYS A 102 27.73 -34.76 -0.21
CA CYS A 102 26.50 -34.57 0.55
C CYS A 102 26.71 -33.62 1.75
N GLY A 103 27.84 -33.72 2.45
CA GLY A 103 28.19 -32.81 3.55
C GLY A 103 28.31 -31.36 3.09
N ILE A 104 29.02 -31.12 1.98
CA ILE A 104 29.17 -29.79 1.39
C ILE A 104 27.81 -29.24 0.93
N ALA A 105 27.01 -30.05 0.23
CA ALA A 105 25.68 -29.65 -0.22
C ALA A 105 24.77 -29.27 0.96
N CYS A 106 24.76 -30.07 2.03
CA CYS A 106 24.01 -29.77 3.26
C CYS A 106 24.44 -28.44 3.90
N ILE A 107 25.74 -28.16 3.95
CA ILE A 107 26.27 -26.90 4.51
C ILE A 107 25.86 -25.70 3.63
N LEU A 108 25.95 -25.82 2.31
CA LEU A 108 25.56 -24.77 1.37
C LEU A 108 24.07 -24.45 1.47
N ILE A 109 23.22 -25.47 1.50
CA ILE A 109 21.77 -25.31 1.67
C ILE A 109 21.46 -24.70 3.04
N SER A 110 22.10 -25.18 4.10
CA SER A 110 21.91 -24.63 5.46
C SER A 110 22.30 -23.16 5.54
N LYS A 111 23.43 -22.77 4.95
CA LYS A 111 23.87 -21.38 4.90
C LYS A 111 22.90 -20.50 4.11
N LYS A 112 22.48 -20.93 2.93
CA LYS A 112 21.54 -20.16 2.11
C LYS A 112 20.17 -20.03 2.79
N CYS A 113 19.72 -21.09 3.46
CA CYS A 113 18.50 -21.07 4.26
C CYS A 113 18.62 -20.06 5.43
N HIS A 114 19.75 -20.05 6.13
CA HIS A 114 19.99 -19.07 7.21
C HIS A 114 20.00 -17.63 6.69
N GLU A 115 20.68 -17.36 5.56
CA GLU A 115 20.68 -16.03 4.93
C GLU A 115 19.27 -15.57 4.55
N MET A 116 18.46 -16.46 3.94
CA MET A 116 17.08 -16.15 3.57
C MET A 116 16.19 -15.87 4.79
N VAL A 117 16.36 -16.61 5.89
CA VAL A 117 15.62 -16.38 7.13
C VAL A 117 15.99 -15.03 7.73
N VAL A 118 17.28 -14.70 7.81
CA VAL A 118 17.74 -13.40 8.34
C VAL A 118 17.27 -12.24 7.45
N GLU A 119 17.30 -12.40 6.13
CA GLU A 119 16.77 -11.40 5.19
C GLU A 119 15.26 -11.19 5.37
N GLN A 120 14.49 -12.27 5.54
CA GLN A 120 13.07 -12.18 5.87
C GLN A 120 12.79 -11.47 7.20
N ASP A 121 13.61 -11.71 8.22
CA ASP A 121 13.49 -11.05 9.53
C ASP A 121 13.78 -9.54 9.43
N ILE A 122 14.79 -9.15 8.63
CA ILE A 122 15.11 -7.73 8.39
C ILE A 122 13.97 -7.05 7.62
N ILE A 123 13.46 -7.70 6.57
CA ILE A 123 12.34 -7.17 5.76
C ILE A 123 11.07 -7.03 6.60
N SER A 124 10.75 -8.05 7.41
CA SER A 124 9.56 -8.02 8.28
C SER A 124 9.65 -6.91 9.33
N THR A 125 10.82 -6.75 9.96
CA THR A 125 11.07 -5.66 10.92
C THR A 125 10.93 -4.29 10.25
N LYS A 126 11.49 -4.13 9.03
CA LYS A 126 11.40 -2.87 8.27
C LYS A 126 9.96 -2.56 7.87
N ASN A 127 9.20 -3.55 7.40
CA ASN A 127 7.80 -3.41 7.06
C ASN A 127 6.95 -3.04 8.29
N ALA A 128 7.23 -3.63 9.46
CA ALA A 128 6.55 -3.29 10.71
C ALA A 128 6.80 -1.82 11.13
N SER A 129 8.03 -1.32 10.95
CA SER A 129 8.35 0.09 11.20
C SER A 129 7.59 1.02 10.25
N VAL A 130 7.61 0.74 8.95
CA VAL A 130 6.89 1.53 7.94
C VAL A 130 5.39 1.53 8.21
N LYS A 131 4.82 0.37 8.57
CA LYS A 131 3.41 0.27 8.95
C LYS A 131 3.07 1.17 10.14
N THR A 132 3.92 1.18 11.16
CA THR A 132 3.72 2.04 12.35
C THR A 132 3.75 3.53 11.98
N GLU A 133 4.65 3.94 11.09
CA GLU A 133 4.73 5.32 10.59
C GLU A 133 3.49 5.69 9.76
N LEU A 134 3.00 4.77 8.93
CA LEU A 134 1.79 4.97 8.13
C LEU A 134 0.52 4.99 9.00
N ASP A 135 0.43 4.16 10.04
CA ASP A 135 -0.69 4.18 11.00
C ASP A 135 -0.75 5.53 11.73
N LEU A 136 0.41 6.10 12.07
CA LEU A 136 0.48 7.45 12.65
C LEU A 136 0.04 8.52 11.63
N ALA A 137 0.48 8.43 10.39
CA ALA A 137 0.07 9.35 9.32
C ALA A 137 -1.44 9.28 9.06
N SER A 138 -2.00 8.06 9.05
CA SER A 138 -3.44 7.79 8.96
C SER A 138 -4.21 8.51 10.05
N LYS A 139 -3.76 8.34 11.30
CA LYS A 139 -4.39 9.00 12.45
C LYS A 139 -4.36 10.51 12.32
N ILE A 140 -3.21 11.09 11.97
CA ILE A 140 -3.08 12.54 11.76
C ILE A 140 -4.05 13.00 10.67
N GLN A 141 -4.15 12.27 9.56
CA GLN A 141 -5.04 12.59 8.45
C GLN A 141 -6.52 12.58 8.87
N LEU A 142 -6.96 11.53 9.57
CA LEU A 142 -8.34 11.42 10.06
C LEU A 142 -8.66 12.49 11.12
N ASP A 143 -7.69 12.84 11.98
CA ASP A 143 -7.83 13.91 12.98
C ASP A 143 -7.97 15.30 12.32
N MET A 144 -7.59 15.47 11.05
CA MET A 144 -7.84 16.71 10.30
C MET A 144 -9.30 16.85 9.86
N LEU A 145 -10.01 15.73 9.68
CA LEU A 145 -11.39 15.72 9.21
C LEU A 145 -12.37 15.95 10.37
N PRO A 146 -13.49 16.65 10.14
CA PRO A 146 -14.54 16.74 11.15
C PRO A 146 -15.08 15.35 11.54
N SER A 147 -14.99 14.99 12.82
CA SER A 147 -15.36 13.65 13.31
C SER A 147 -16.26 13.66 14.54
N GLU A 148 -16.56 14.84 15.08
CA GLU A 148 -17.49 15.00 16.19
C GLU A 148 -18.94 15.07 15.68
N PHE A 149 -19.80 14.21 16.23
CA PHE A 149 -21.22 14.16 15.90
C PHE A 149 -22.08 14.17 17.18
N PRO A 150 -23.16 14.98 17.24
CA PRO A 150 -23.68 15.84 16.17
C PRO A 150 -22.74 17.00 15.83
N ALA A 151 -22.60 17.32 14.54
CA ALA A 151 -21.63 18.28 14.02
C ALA A 151 -21.78 19.69 14.63
N PHE A 152 -23.02 20.11 14.89
CA PHE A 152 -23.34 21.39 15.49
C PHE A 152 -24.44 21.18 16.55
N PRO A 153 -24.11 20.77 17.78
CA PRO A 153 -25.09 20.39 18.80
C PRO A 153 -26.12 21.50 19.14
N ASP A 154 -25.70 22.77 18.99
CA ASP A 154 -26.53 23.94 19.28
C ASP A 154 -27.39 24.40 18.08
N ARG A 155 -27.22 23.78 16.91
CA ARG A 155 -28.00 24.08 15.69
C ARG A 155 -29.06 23.00 15.48
N LYS A 156 -30.28 23.42 15.23
CA LYS A 156 -31.45 22.54 15.04
C LYS A 156 -31.98 22.55 13.60
N GLU A 157 -31.47 23.46 12.80
CA GLU A 157 -31.89 23.73 11.42
C GLU A 157 -31.49 22.59 10.48
N PHE A 158 -30.42 21.86 10.79
CA PHE A 158 -29.89 20.79 9.95
C PHE A 158 -29.15 19.72 10.75
N ASP A 159 -29.05 18.51 10.18
CA ASP A 159 -28.20 17.41 10.66
C ASP A 159 -27.13 17.08 9.61
N ILE A 160 -25.92 16.79 10.08
CA ILE A 160 -24.79 16.33 9.26
C ILE A 160 -24.23 15.04 9.85
N TYR A 161 -23.94 14.09 8.98
CA TYR A 161 -23.11 12.94 9.32
C TYR A 161 -22.14 12.65 8.18
N ALA A 162 -20.91 12.30 8.53
CA ALA A 162 -19.86 11.99 7.58
C ALA A 162 -19.05 10.78 8.03
N SER A 163 -18.49 10.05 7.07
CA SER A 163 -17.61 8.92 7.33
C SER A 163 -16.63 8.74 6.19
N MET A 164 -15.42 8.29 6.52
CA MET A 164 -14.38 7.92 5.56
C MET A 164 -13.77 6.59 5.99
N LEU A 165 -13.69 5.64 5.05
CA LEU A 165 -12.98 4.38 5.18
C LEU A 165 -11.87 4.34 4.13
N PRO A 166 -10.61 4.63 4.50
CA PRO A 166 -9.48 4.58 3.59
C PRO A 166 -9.24 3.17 3.03
N ALA A 167 -8.84 3.04 1.76
CA ALA A 167 -8.46 1.76 1.15
C ALA A 167 -7.10 1.24 1.64
N LYS A 168 -6.20 2.15 1.98
CA LYS A 168 -4.87 1.89 2.54
C LYS A 168 -4.72 2.63 3.85
N GLU A 169 -3.51 2.67 4.40
CA GLU A 169 -3.24 3.41 5.63
C GLU A 169 -3.56 4.92 5.47
N VAL A 170 -3.30 5.52 4.31
CA VAL A 170 -3.64 6.93 4.02
C VAL A 170 -4.37 7.05 2.68
N GLY A 171 -5.32 7.98 2.62
CA GLY A 171 -6.22 8.18 1.47
C GLY A 171 -6.09 9.54 0.77
N GLY A 172 -6.63 9.65 -0.44
CA GLY A 172 -6.75 10.91 -1.19
C GLY A 172 -8.07 11.65 -0.93
N ASP A 173 -9.09 10.92 -0.49
CA ASP A 173 -10.42 11.46 -0.20
C ASP A 173 -10.44 12.40 1.02
N PHE A 174 -11.38 13.33 1.01
CA PHE A 174 -11.74 14.10 2.20
C PHE A 174 -13.13 14.71 2.11
N TYR A 175 -13.61 15.14 3.28
CA TYR A 175 -14.75 16.02 3.42
C TYR A 175 -14.45 17.13 4.43
N ASP A 176 -15.21 18.22 4.37
CA ASP A 176 -15.17 19.26 5.39
C ASP A 176 -16.54 19.93 5.53
N TYR A 177 -16.80 20.45 6.72
CA TYR A 177 -17.95 21.29 6.98
C TYR A 177 -17.65 22.31 8.08
N TYR A 178 -18.09 23.54 7.88
CA TYR A 178 -17.90 24.63 8.85
C TYR A 178 -18.83 25.80 8.53
N LEU A 179 -19.16 26.58 9.56
CA LEU A 179 -19.88 27.84 9.43
C LEU A 179 -18.89 28.96 9.13
N ILE A 180 -19.15 29.76 8.10
CA ILE A 180 -18.38 31.00 7.84
C ILE A 180 -18.98 32.20 8.58
N ASP A 181 -20.27 32.13 8.88
CA ASP A 181 -20.99 33.06 9.76
C ASP A 181 -22.21 32.36 10.39
N SER A 182 -23.16 33.12 10.96
CA SER A 182 -24.35 32.54 11.59
C SER A 182 -25.31 31.85 10.62
N ASP A 183 -25.31 32.23 9.34
CA ASP A 183 -26.32 31.84 8.35
C ASP A 183 -25.74 31.01 7.19
N HIS A 184 -24.42 30.96 7.01
CA HIS A 184 -23.79 30.28 5.90
C HIS A 184 -22.94 29.09 6.36
N LEU A 185 -23.34 27.89 5.93
CA LEU A 185 -22.66 26.63 6.15
C LEU A 185 -21.95 26.18 4.86
N VAL A 186 -20.66 25.92 4.94
CA VAL A 186 -19.89 25.32 3.85
C VAL A 186 -19.91 23.80 4.03
N LEU A 187 -20.16 23.07 2.93
CA LEU A 187 -19.90 21.63 2.84
C LEU A 187 -18.96 21.38 1.66
N THR A 188 -18.00 20.49 1.85
CA THR A 188 -17.06 20.06 0.79
C THR A 188 -16.90 18.55 0.85
N ILE A 189 -16.86 17.91 -0.31
CA ILE A 189 -16.36 16.55 -0.50
C ILE A 189 -15.44 16.54 -1.72
N ALA A 190 -14.37 15.74 -1.66
CA ALA A 190 -13.36 15.75 -2.70
C ALA A 190 -12.51 14.47 -2.69
N ASP A 191 -11.91 14.19 -3.83
CA ASP A 191 -10.96 13.09 -4.04
C ASP A 191 -9.76 13.57 -4.86
N VAL A 192 -8.57 13.18 -4.43
CA VAL A 192 -7.29 13.50 -5.06
C VAL A 192 -6.88 12.36 -5.98
N SER A 193 -6.51 12.71 -7.22
CA SER A 193 -5.94 11.76 -8.17
C SER A 193 -4.70 11.07 -7.61
N ASP A 194 -4.58 9.77 -7.87
CA ASP A 194 -3.55 8.85 -7.38
C ASP A 194 -3.75 8.33 -5.95
N LYS A 195 -3.35 7.07 -5.72
CA LYS A 195 -3.51 6.37 -4.44
C LYS A 195 -2.16 6.01 -3.84
N VAL A 196 -1.59 6.91 -3.04
CA VAL A 196 -0.36 6.70 -2.27
C VAL A 196 -0.14 7.86 -1.29
N VAL A 197 0.93 7.77 -0.48
CA VAL A 197 1.34 8.82 0.46
C VAL A 197 1.36 10.27 -0.12
N PRO A 198 1.76 10.54 -1.37
CA PRO A 198 1.72 11.91 -1.91
C PRO A 198 0.30 12.49 -2.04
N SER A 199 -0.70 11.67 -2.40
CA SER A 199 -2.08 12.15 -2.52
C SER A 199 -2.67 12.51 -1.17
N ALA A 200 -2.29 11.79 -0.11
CA ALA A 200 -2.65 12.14 1.26
C ALA A 200 -2.13 13.53 1.70
N LEU A 201 -0.91 13.90 1.30
CA LEU A 201 -0.38 15.25 1.56
C LEU A 201 -1.07 16.31 0.72
N PHE A 202 -1.33 16.00 -0.55
CA PHE A 202 -2.04 16.90 -1.46
C PHE A 202 -3.50 17.11 -1.02
N MET A 203 -4.13 16.09 -0.44
CA MET A 203 -5.42 16.18 0.22
C MET A 203 -5.40 17.21 1.35
N SER A 204 -4.47 17.05 2.31
CA SER A 204 -4.35 17.96 3.46
C SER A 204 -4.17 19.42 3.03
N MET A 205 -3.36 19.63 1.99
CA MET A 205 -3.14 20.95 1.40
C MET A 205 -4.40 21.48 0.70
N SER A 206 -5.07 20.65 -0.11
CA SER A 206 -6.28 21.03 -0.84
C SER A 206 -7.42 21.43 0.08
N ARG A 207 -7.67 20.63 1.12
CA ARG A 207 -8.63 20.96 2.17
C ARG A 207 -8.33 22.30 2.82
N THR A 208 -7.06 22.52 3.19
CA THR A 208 -6.62 23.76 3.85
C THR A 208 -6.81 24.98 2.95
N ILE A 209 -6.43 24.88 1.68
CA ILE A 209 -6.57 25.97 0.70
C ILE A 209 -8.05 26.30 0.47
N LEU A 210 -8.90 25.28 0.28
CA LEU A 210 -10.34 25.46 0.09
C LEU A 210 -10.96 26.16 1.30
N LYS A 211 -10.59 25.72 2.51
CA LYS A 211 -11.09 26.29 3.77
C LYS A 211 -10.72 27.77 3.93
N LEU A 212 -9.45 28.11 3.76
CA LEU A 212 -8.97 29.49 3.89
C LEU A 212 -9.58 30.41 2.82
N ASN A 213 -9.73 29.91 1.59
CA ASN A 213 -10.39 30.67 0.54
C ASN A 213 -11.89 30.86 0.81
N ALA A 214 -12.57 29.92 1.47
CA ALA A 214 -13.97 30.09 1.87
C ALA A 214 -14.17 31.16 2.97
N GLU A 215 -13.19 31.34 3.85
CA GLU A 215 -13.20 32.43 4.83
C GLU A 215 -13.01 33.81 4.18
N THR A 216 -12.34 33.84 3.02
CA THR A 216 -12.04 35.08 2.28
C THR A 216 -13.10 35.43 1.24
N TYR A 217 -13.61 34.41 0.54
CA TYR A 217 -14.52 34.53 -0.58
C TYR A 217 -15.85 33.87 -0.25
N HIS A 218 -16.95 34.61 -0.32
CA HIS A 218 -18.29 34.09 -0.02
C HIS A 218 -19.05 33.58 -1.26
N SER A 219 -18.32 33.12 -2.28
CA SER A 219 -18.89 32.49 -3.49
C SER A 219 -18.12 31.22 -3.82
N PRO A 220 -18.79 30.06 -3.95
CA PRO A 220 -18.17 28.80 -4.36
C PRO A 220 -17.32 28.93 -5.62
N LYS A 221 -17.78 29.71 -6.59
CA LYS A 221 -17.04 29.94 -7.84
C LYS A 221 -15.68 30.61 -7.60
N GLU A 222 -15.65 31.68 -6.80
CA GLU A 222 -14.40 32.37 -6.50
C GLU A 222 -13.49 31.50 -5.63
N ILE A 223 -14.05 30.80 -4.63
CA ILE A 223 -13.31 29.82 -3.80
C ILE A 223 -12.61 28.80 -4.69
N MET A 224 -13.33 28.15 -5.60
CA MET A 224 -12.79 27.13 -6.51
C MET A 224 -11.74 27.72 -7.45
N LYS A 225 -11.98 28.92 -8.00
CA LYS A 225 -11.05 29.60 -8.92
C LYS A 225 -9.70 29.90 -8.27
N TYR A 226 -9.69 30.54 -7.10
CA TYR A 226 -8.43 30.89 -6.43
C TYR A 226 -7.74 29.64 -5.86
N SER A 227 -8.51 28.69 -5.32
CA SER A 227 -7.97 27.40 -4.86
C SER A 227 -7.31 26.63 -6.00
N ASN A 228 -7.95 26.57 -7.17
CA ASN A 228 -7.41 25.91 -8.34
C ASN A 228 -6.05 26.48 -8.77
N ASN A 229 -5.92 27.81 -8.79
CA ASN A 229 -4.66 28.44 -9.21
C ASN A 229 -3.52 28.17 -8.23
N LEU A 230 -3.79 28.15 -6.93
CA LEU A 230 -2.82 27.75 -5.90
C LEU A 230 -2.45 26.27 -6.03
N LEU A 231 -3.44 25.39 -6.23
CA LEU A 231 -3.20 23.96 -6.40
C LEU A 231 -2.41 23.64 -7.67
N CYS A 232 -2.59 24.41 -8.74
CA CYS A 232 -1.78 24.28 -9.95
C CYS A 232 -0.30 24.62 -9.70
N ASP A 233 0.00 25.53 -8.77
CA ASP A 233 1.39 25.88 -8.42
C ASP A 233 2.08 24.81 -7.59
N GLU A 234 1.30 24.13 -6.75
CA GLU A 234 1.82 23.09 -5.87
C GLU A 234 1.80 21.69 -6.52
N SER A 235 1.06 21.49 -7.61
CA SER A 235 0.98 20.21 -8.32
C SER A 235 2.27 19.91 -9.07
N LYS A 236 3.17 19.15 -8.44
CA LYS A 236 4.46 18.75 -9.03
C LYS A 236 4.36 17.60 -10.04
N ASP A 237 3.31 16.78 -9.94
CA ASP A 237 3.18 15.50 -10.68
C ASP A 237 1.87 15.39 -11.47
N ARG A 238 1.25 16.52 -11.86
CA ARG A 238 -0.07 16.55 -12.52
C ARG A 238 -1.19 15.95 -11.66
N MET A 239 -1.01 15.96 -10.34
CA MET A 239 -2.08 15.67 -9.39
C MET A 239 -3.20 16.70 -9.56
N PHE A 240 -4.43 16.24 -9.46
CA PHE A 240 -5.64 17.04 -9.50
C PHE A 240 -6.61 16.57 -8.42
N VAL A 241 -7.61 17.40 -8.14
CA VAL A 241 -8.66 17.10 -7.15
C VAL A 241 -10.01 17.23 -7.81
N THR A 242 -10.82 16.19 -7.73
CA THR A 242 -12.26 16.30 -7.97
C THR A 242 -12.90 16.85 -6.70
N ALA A 243 -13.74 17.87 -6.80
CA ALA A 243 -14.35 18.46 -5.61
C ALA A 243 -15.79 18.92 -5.86
N TRP A 244 -16.65 18.74 -4.87
CA TRP A 244 -17.96 19.35 -4.80
C TRP A 244 -18.01 20.26 -3.58
N LEU A 245 -18.17 21.57 -3.81
CA LEU A 245 -18.22 22.58 -2.75
C LEU A 245 -19.54 23.34 -2.83
N VAL A 246 -20.14 23.57 -1.66
CA VAL A 246 -21.40 24.29 -1.54
C VAL A 246 -21.38 25.24 -0.36
N ILE A 247 -22.06 26.37 -0.52
CA ILE A 247 -22.48 27.24 0.58
C ILE A 247 -23.99 27.11 0.71
N TYR A 248 -24.44 26.65 1.88
CA TYR A 248 -25.83 26.56 2.28
C TYR A 248 -26.21 27.80 3.11
N GLU A 249 -27.16 28.59 2.60
CA GLU A 249 -27.80 29.68 3.33
C GLU A 249 -28.97 29.11 4.15
N ILE A 250 -28.79 29.11 5.47
CA ILE A 250 -29.67 28.43 6.43
C ILE A 250 -31.05 29.07 6.45
N SER A 251 -31.12 30.40 6.46
CA SER A 251 -32.36 31.17 6.49
C SER A 251 -33.26 30.97 5.27
N THR A 252 -32.70 30.62 4.11
CA THR A 252 -33.48 30.48 2.85
C THR A 252 -33.60 29.03 2.38
N GLY A 253 -32.74 28.13 2.87
CA GLY A 253 -32.61 26.77 2.38
C GLY A 253 -31.89 26.68 1.03
N THR A 254 -31.18 27.73 0.61
CA THR A 254 -30.54 27.79 -0.71
C THR A 254 -29.12 27.28 -0.66
N LEU A 255 -28.80 26.33 -1.52
CA LEU A 255 -27.43 25.90 -1.79
C LEU A 255 -26.90 26.63 -3.03
N THR A 256 -25.73 27.22 -2.92
CA THR A 256 -24.93 27.68 -4.06
C THR A 256 -23.75 26.73 -4.21
N CYS A 257 -23.64 26.06 -5.36
CA CYS A 257 -22.78 24.91 -5.55
C CYS A 257 -21.82 25.10 -6.72
N VAL A 258 -20.64 24.46 -6.64
CA VAL A 258 -19.76 24.19 -7.78
C VAL A 258 -19.31 22.74 -7.70
N ASN A 259 -19.48 22.03 -8.81
CA ASN A 259 -18.90 20.70 -9.02
C ASN A 259 -17.68 20.84 -9.94
N ALA A 260 -16.50 20.48 -9.43
CA ALA A 260 -15.21 20.46 -10.12
C ALA A 260 -14.82 19.01 -10.50
N GLY A 261 -15.66 18.36 -11.31
CA GLY A 261 -15.40 17.02 -11.85
C GLY A 261 -15.63 15.87 -10.85
N HIS A 262 -16.39 16.13 -9.79
CA HIS A 262 -16.73 15.16 -8.75
C HIS A 262 -18.07 14.48 -9.01
N GLU A 263 -18.36 13.42 -8.27
CA GLU A 263 -19.61 12.65 -8.38
C GLU A 263 -20.87 13.51 -8.29
N TYR A 264 -21.93 13.06 -8.97
CA TYR A 264 -23.22 13.74 -8.91
C TYR A 264 -23.83 13.61 -7.50
N PRO A 265 -24.33 14.70 -6.90
CA PRO A 265 -25.04 14.61 -5.64
C PRO A 265 -26.31 13.77 -5.78
N ILE A 266 -26.65 13.00 -4.74
CA ILE A 266 -27.90 12.26 -4.67
C ILE A 266 -28.83 12.98 -3.68
N ILE A 267 -30.07 13.21 -4.07
CA ILE A 267 -31.01 13.99 -3.27
C ILE A 267 -32.26 13.16 -3.01
N MET A 268 -32.70 13.13 -1.76
CA MET A 268 -34.02 12.66 -1.37
C MET A 268 -34.92 13.87 -1.10
N ARG A 269 -36.02 13.99 -1.85
CA ARG A 269 -37.01 15.06 -1.68
C ARG A 269 -38.17 14.58 -0.82
N ASN A 270 -38.56 15.35 0.19
CA ASN A 270 -39.77 15.13 1.00
C ASN A 270 -39.91 13.68 1.53
N ASN A 271 -38.81 13.09 2.05
CA ASN A 271 -38.74 11.69 2.46
C ASN A 271 -39.20 10.67 1.37
N GLY A 272 -39.03 11.02 0.09
CA GLY A 272 -39.38 10.21 -1.07
C GLY A 272 -38.37 9.12 -1.36
N GLU A 273 -37.90 9.05 -2.60
CA GLU A 273 -36.74 8.23 -2.99
C GLU A 273 -35.53 9.15 -3.20
N TYR A 274 -34.34 8.63 -2.94
CA TYR A 274 -33.07 9.16 -3.40
C TYR A 274 -32.98 9.07 -4.92
N GLU A 275 -32.62 10.19 -5.54
CA GLU A 275 -32.43 10.33 -6.97
C GLU A 275 -31.15 11.11 -7.28
N ILE A 276 -30.47 10.75 -8.36
CA ILE A 276 -29.26 11.44 -8.80
C ILE A 276 -29.63 12.83 -9.33
N TYR A 277 -29.01 13.87 -8.77
CA TYR A 277 -29.15 15.22 -9.27
C TYR A 277 -28.02 15.55 -10.25
N LYS A 278 -28.35 15.57 -11.54
CA LYS A 278 -27.39 15.85 -12.63
C LYS A 278 -27.05 17.34 -12.69
N ASP A 279 -26.04 17.73 -11.94
CA ASP A 279 -25.50 19.09 -11.93
C ASP A 279 -24.58 19.39 -13.12
N LYS A 280 -23.97 20.59 -13.12
CA LYS A 280 -23.03 21.02 -14.16
C LYS A 280 -21.60 20.91 -13.66
N HIS A 281 -20.86 19.96 -14.21
CA HIS A 281 -19.45 19.84 -13.92
C HIS A 281 -18.60 20.93 -14.59
N SER A 282 -17.61 21.38 -13.85
CA SER A 282 -16.44 22.14 -14.30
C SER A 282 -15.24 21.20 -14.42
N PHE A 283 -14.10 21.74 -14.86
CA PHE A 283 -12.86 20.96 -14.85
C PHE A 283 -12.38 20.72 -13.40
N VAL A 284 -11.53 19.72 -13.21
CA VAL A 284 -10.92 19.38 -11.91
C VAL A 284 -10.01 20.50 -11.40
N LEU A 285 -9.84 20.57 -10.07
CA LEU A 285 -8.91 21.50 -9.43
C LEU A 285 -7.46 21.04 -9.62
N GLY A 286 -6.53 21.98 -9.77
CA GLY A 286 -5.09 21.70 -9.89
C GLY A 286 -4.65 21.18 -11.26
N GLY A 287 -5.60 20.87 -12.16
CA GLY A 287 -5.30 20.35 -13.49
C GLY A 287 -4.98 21.42 -14.54
N LEU A 288 -5.66 22.58 -14.47
CA LEU A 288 -5.45 23.69 -15.42
C LEU A 288 -5.73 25.03 -14.73
N ARG A 289 -4.83 26.00 -14.88
CA ARG A 289 -5.02 27.36 -14.36
C ARG A 289 -6.16 28.10 -15.06
N ASP A 290 -6.76 29.05 -14.34
CA ASP A 290 -7.75 30.00 -14.86
C ASP A 290 -9.00 29.34 -15.49
N VAL A 291 -9.37 28.16 -14.97
CA VAL A 291 -10.60 27.46 -15.37
C VAL A 291 -11.84 28.26 -14.96
N PRO A 292 -12.81 28.46 -15.86
CA PRO A 292 -14.09 29.06 -15.51
C PRO A 292 -15.01 28.04 -14.81
N PHE A 293 -15.08 28.11 -13.49
CA PHE A 293 -16.00 27.29 -12.71
C PHE A 293 -17.47 27.74 -12.90
N LYS A 294 -18.35 26.75 -13.05
CA LYS A 294 -19.79 26.93 -13.26
C LYS A 294 -20.52 26.78 -11.93
N GLU A 295 -21.03 27.90 -11.45
CA GLU A 295 -21.90 27.94 -10.29
C GLU A 295 -23.35 27.59 -10.67
N TYR A 296 -24.05 26.92 -9.77
CA TYR A 296 -25.48 26.71 -9.87
C TYR A 296 -26.12 26.75 -8.48
N THR A 297 -27.42 27.02 -8.44
CA THR A 297 -28.19 27.08 -7.19
C THR A 297 -29.22 25.97 -7.15
N LEU A 298 -29.44 25.40 -5.97
CA LEU A 298 -30.54 24.46 -5.72
C LEU A 298 -31.17 24.81 -4.37
N LYS A 299 -32.48 24.63 -4.22
CA LYS A 299 -33.17 24.84 -2.95
C LYS A 299 -33.44 23.51 -2.27
N LEU A 300 -33.13 23.37 -0.98
CA LEU A 300 -33.57 22.28 -0.12
C LEU A 300 -34.72 22.77 0.76
N ASN A 301 -35.76 21.95 0.87
CA ASN A 301 -36.86 22.19 1.79
C ASN A 301 -36.68 21.37 3.06
N ILE A 302 -37.43 21.71 4.10
CA ILE A 302 -37.48 20.92 5.33
C ILE A 302 -37.79 19.45 5.01
N GLY A 303 -36.97 18.55 5.54
CA GLY A 303 -37.05 17.10 5.31
C GLY A 303 -36.29 16.60 4.09
N ASP A 304 -35.82 17.49 3.20
CA ASP A 304 -34.93 17.09 2.10
C ASP A 304 -33.55 16.70 2.65
N GLU A 305 -32.95 15.72 1.97
CA GLU A 305 -31.66 15.15 2.35
C GLU A 305 -30.75 15.08 1.13
N LEU A 306 -29.50 15.49 1.33
CA LEU A 306 -28.42 15.48 0.36
C LEU A 306 -27.42 14.41 0.79
N PHE A 307 -27.11 13.49 -0.12
CA PHE A 307 -26.08 12.48 0.03
C PHE A 307 -24.98 12.72 -0.99
N LEU A 308 -23.76 12.91 -0.51
CA LEU A 308 -22.55 13.10 -1.30
C LEU A 308 -21.61 11.93 -1.02
N TYR A 309 -20.86 11.53 -2.05
CA TYR A 309 -19.97 10.39 -1.96
C TYR A 309 -18.80 10.56 -2.93
N THR A 310 -17.70 9.85 -2.66
CA THR A 310 -16.55 9.73 -3.57
C THR A 310 -16.68 8.48 -4.44
N ASP A 311 -15.91 8.41 -5.52
CA ASP A 311 -15.99 7.35 -6.53
C ASP A 311 -15.91 5.93 -5.92
N GLY A 312 -15.20 5.74 -4.81
CA GLY A 312 -15.04 4.44 -4.15
C GLY A 312 -16.34 3.78 -3.70
N VAL A 313 -17.45 4.52 -3.55
CA VAL A 313 -18.78 3.91 -3.34
C VAL A 313 -19.28 3.23 -4.62
N ALA A 314 -19.20 3.91 -5.76
CA ALA A 314 -19.70 3.40 -7.04
C ALA A 314 -18.69 2.45 -7.73
N GLU A 315 -17.40 2.63 -7.49
CA GLU A 315 -16.30 1.85 -8.07
C GLU A 315 -15.88 0.65 -7.19
N ALA A 316 -16.56 0.42 -6.06
CA ALA A 316 -16.38 -0.80 -5.27
C ALA A 316 -16.53 -2.03 -6.18
N THR A 317 -15.52 -2.90 -6.20
CA THR A 317 -15.37 -3.95 -7.21
C THR A 317 -15.64 -5.34 -6.62
N GLY A 318 -16.65 -6.04 -7.15
CA GLY A 318 -17.02 -7.40 -6.73
C GLY A 318 -16.14 -8.50 -7.33
N GLU A 319 -16.43 -9.76 -7.03
CA GLU A 319 -15.61 -10.93 -7.42
C GLU A 319 -15.37 -11.10 -8.93
N ASN A 320 -16.26 -10.56 -9.77
CA ASN A 320 -16.18 -10.67 -11.24
C ASN A 320 -15.62 -9.40 -11.92
N ASP A 321 -14.86 -8.59 -11.18
CA ASP A 321 -14.40 -7.26 -11.62
C ASP A 321 -15.54 -6.30 -12.03
N GLU A 322 -16.75 -6.57 -11.53
CA GLU A 322 -17.92 -5.72 -11.77
C GLU A 322 -17.95 -4.59 -10.73
N LEU A 323 -18.13 -3.35 -11.20
CA LEU A 323 -18.33 -2.20 -10.33
C LEU A 323 -19.72 -2.26 -9.68
N PHE A 324 -19.81 -1.84 -8.43
CA PHE A 324 -21.08 -1.70 -7.71
C PHE A 324 -22.05 -0.84 -8.52
N GLY A 325 -21.55 0.30 -9.00
CA GLY A 325 -22.23 1.18 -9.92
C GLY A 325 -23.31 2.04 -9.28
N LEU A 326 -23.63 3.14 -9.96
CA LEU A 326 -24.52 4.17 -9.45
C LEU A 326 -25.96 3.65 -9.20
N ASP A 327 -26.44 2.73 -10.04
CA ASP A 327 -27.79 2.14 -9.88
C ASP A 327 -27.91 1.36 -8.55
N ARG A 328 -26.87 0.60 -8.16
CA ARG A 328 -26.84 -0.11 -6.88
C ARG A 328 -26.64 0.83 -5.71
N THR A 329 -25.87 1.90 -5.87
CA THR A 329 -25.74 2.97 -4.87
C THR A 329 -27.10 3.57 -4.52
N VAL A 330 -27.86 4.02 -5.53
CA VAL A 330 -29.20 4.59 -5.35
C VAL A 330 -30.18 3.56 -4.78
N SER A 331 -30.15 2.33 -5.27
CA SER A 331 -31.01 1.25 -4.76
C SER A 331 -30.73 0.95 -3.28
N THR A 332 -29.46 0.98 -2.87
CA THR A 332 -29.03 0.77 -1.48
C THR A 332 -29.47 1.93 -0.59
N LEU A 333 -29.29 3.17 -1.04
CA LEU A 333 -29.80 4.36 -0.34
C LEU A 333 -31.31 4.25 -0.10
N ASN A 334 -32.08 3.89 -1.14
CA ASN A 334 -33.53 3.73 -1.04
C ASN A 334 -33.98 2.58 -0.14
N LYS A 335 -33.20 1.49 -0.08
CA LYS A 335 -33.43 0.39 0.86
C LYS A 335 -33.32 0.84 2.33
N TYR A 336 -32.41 1.76 2.64
CA TYR A 336 -32.10 2.21 4.00
C TYR A 336 -32.58 3.63 4.32
N LYS A 337 -33.38 4.26 3.45
CA LYS A 337 -33.76 5.68 3.54
C LYS A 337 -34.47 6.12 4.83
N ASN A 338 -35.05 5.19 5.57
CA ASN A 338 -35.75 5.46 6.84
C ASN A 338 -34.81 5.39 8.06
N CYS A 339 -33.55 4.98 7.88
CA CYS A 339 -32.54 4.99 8.93
C CYS A 339 -32.10 6.43 9.24
N ASN A 340 -31.52 6.63 10.44
CA ASN A 340 -30.76 7.87 10.67
C ASN A 340 -29.46 7.87 9.85
N GLN A 341 -28.85 9.03 9.63
CA GLN A 341 -27.68 9.17 8.76
C GLN A 341 -26.51 8.27 9.17
N LYS A 342 -26.29 8.08 10.48
CA LYS A 342 -25.23 7.18 10.98
C LYS A 342 -25.48 5.71 10.63
N GLU A 343 -26.71 5.26 10.82
CA GLU A 343 -27.12 3.91 10.42
C GLU A 343 -27.10 3.74 8.91
N LEU A 344 -27.51 4.75 8.15
CA LEU A 344 -27.47 4.76 6.69
C LEU A 344 -26.04 4.53 6.19
N HIS A 345 -25.07 5.32 6.66
CA HIS A 345 -23.66 5.18 6.28
C HIS A 345 -23.13 3.79 6.63
N LYS A 346 -23.39 3.31 7.84
CA LYS A 346 -22.96 1.97 8.27
C LYS A 346 -23.56 0.86 7.40
N ASN A 347 -24.83 0.98 7.02
CA ASN A 347 -25.50 0.00 6.18
C ASN A 347 -24.97 0.01 4.74
N ILE A 348 -24.63 1.18 4.20
CA ILE A 348 -23.98 1.31 2.88
C ILE A 348 -22.58 0.69 2.95
N GLU A 349 -21.77 1.06 3.93
CA GLU A 349 -20.43 0.50 4.14
C GLU A 349 -20.47 -1.03 4.22
N GLN A 350 -21.36 -1.58 5.05
CA GLN A 350 -21.52 -3.04 5.14
C GLN A 350 -21.96 -3.66 3.80
N THR A 351 -22.86 -3.01 3.06
CA THR A 351 -23.29 -3.49 1.74
C THR A 351 -22.14 -3.51 0.74
N LEU A 352 -21.26 -2.50 0.77
CA LEU A 352 -20.07 -2.45 -0.07
C LEU A 352 -19.07 -3.55 0.32
N LEU A 353 -18.81 -3.74 1.61
CA LEU A 353 -17.92 -4.80 2.11
C LEU A 353 -18.44 -6.20 1.73
N ASP A 354 -19.75 -6.43 1.86
CA ASP A 354 -20.39 -7.69 1.46
C ASP A 354 -20.29 -7.90 -0.06
N TYR A 355 -20.35 -6.82 -0.86
CA TYR A 355 -20.22 -6.87 -2.31
C TYR A 355 -18.78 -7.15 -2.78
N THR A 356 -17.78 -6.53 -2.12
CA THR A 356 -16.36 -6.75 -2.42
C THR A 356 -15.88 -8.12 -1.94
N GLY A 357 -16.49 -8.68 -0.90
CA GLY A 357 -16.15 -10.01 -0.39
C GLY A 357 -14.69 -10.11 0.06
N ASN A 358 -13.94 -11.04 -0.53
CA ASN A 358 -12.51 -11.21 -0.26
C ASN A 358 -11.59 -10.30 -1.10
N ASN A 359 -12.15 -9.50 -2.01
CA ASN A 359 -11.35 -8.53 -2.74
C ASN A 359 -10.90 -7.42 -1.80
N ASN A 360 -9.64 -6.99 -1.94
CA ASN A 360 -9.15 -5.84 -1.20
C ASN A 360 -9.93 -4.59 -1.62
N GLN A 361 -10.29 -3.75 -0.66
CA GLN A 361 -10.81 -2.42 -0.95
C GLN A 361 -9.73 -1.61 -1.68
N PHE A 362 -10.02 -1.24 -2.94
CA PHE A 362 -9.05 -0.51 -3.77
C PHE A 362 -9.20 1.00 -3.66
N TYR A 363 -10.36 1.51 -3.25
CA TYR A 363 -10.73 2.93 -3.24
C TYR A 363 -11.12 3.39 -1.85
N ASP A 364 -10.76 4.62 -1.50
CA ASP A 364 -11.27 5.25 -0.29
C ASP A 364 -12.80 5.37 -0.43
N ILE A 365 -13.53 5.08 0.65
CA ILE A 365 -14.98 5.20 0.67
C ILE A 365 -15.31 6.39 1.57
N THR A 366 -15.76 7.48 0.97
CA THR A 366 -16.12 8.70 1.69
C THR A 366 -17.56 9.08 1.42
N MET A 367 -18.29 9.39 2.48
CA MET A 367 -19.73 9.70 2.43
C MET A 367 -20.04 10.89 3.34
N LEU A 368 -20.90 11.80 2.86
CA LEU A 368 -21.41 12.96 3.59
C LEU A 368 -22.92 13.08 3.39
N SER A 369 -23.69 12.99 4.47
CA SER A 369 -25.12 13.25 4.49
C SER A 369 -25.42 14.58 5.15
N PHE A 370 -26.29 15.37 4.53
CA PHE A 370 -26.82 16.63 5.04
C PHE A 370 -28.35 16.64 4.95
N LYS A 371 -29.03 16.93 6.05
CA LYS A 371 -30.51 16.94 6.12
C LYS A 371 -31.04 18.24 6.69
N VAL A 372 -32.01 18.85 6.02
CA VAL A 372 -32.71 20.04 6.53
C VAL A 372 -33.79 19.61 7.52
N LYS A 373 -33.77 20.17 8.73
CA LYS A 373 -34.70 19.86 9.83
C LYS A 373 -35.69 20.98 10.10
N SER A 374 -35.24 22.22 10.03
CA SER A 374 -36.06 23.42 10.16
C SER A 374 -35.39 24.58 9.43
N ILE A 375 -36.18 25.60 9.09
CA ILE A 375 -35.72 26.88 8.52
C ILE A 375 -36.19 27.99 9.45
#